data_AF-A0AAQ4Q0E3-F1
#
_entry.id   AF-A0AAQ4Q0E3-F1
#
_cell.length_a   1.000
_cell.length_b   1.000
_cell.length_c   1.000
_cell.angle_alpha   90.00
_cell.angle_beta   90.00
_cell.angle_gamma   90.00
#
_symmetry.space_group_name_H-M   'P 1'
#
loop_
_entity.id
_entity.type
_entity.pdbx_description
1 polymer ?
#
loop_
_entity_poly.entity_id
_entity_poly.type
_entity_poly.pdbx_seq_one_letter_code
_entity_poly.pdbx_strand_id
1 'polypeptide(L)'
;LLTLIKIISLYIQLCSHILLIWVYVILSLLLSLKRICLISMSRLNHLVLTVKSVPDTINFYSSVLGMEVVTFKGTREALAFGQQKFNLHQLGQEFEPKAKHPTPGSAVLCLITSTPLATVAAHLKVVHLSPTEGLELNC
;
A
#
# COMPACT_ATOMS: atom_id res chain seq x y z
N LEU A 1 -46.05 50.36 10.91
CA LEU A 1 -46.49 48.97 11.11
C LEU A 1 -45.89 48.01 10.06
N LEU A 2 -46.13 48.21 8.77
CA LEU A 2 -45.59 47.35 7.69
C LEU A 2 -44.05 47.31 7.63
N THR A 3 -43.38 48.44 7.87
CA THR A 3 -41.90 48.53 7.95
C THR A 3 -41.33 47.74 9.12
N LEU A 4 -41.98 47.82 10.28
CA LEU A 4 -41.58 47.07 11.49
C LEU A 4 -41.73 45.55 11.29
N ILE A 5 -42.83 45.12 10.65
CA ILE A 5 -43.06 43.69 10.32
C ILE A 5 -41.99 43.16 9.36
N LYS A 6 -41.58 43.95 8.35
CA LYS A 6 -40.49 43.56 7.43
C LYS A 6 -39.14 43.43 8.14
N ILE A 7 -38.82 44.31 9.08
CA ILE A 7 -37.57 44.26 9.87
C ILE A 7 -37.56 43.02 10.77
N ILE A 8 -38.66 42.74 11.46
CA ILE A 8 -38.78 41.54 12.32
C ILE A 8 -38.67 40.26 11.48
N SER A 9 -39.32 40.20 10.32
CA SER A 9 -39.23 39.06 9.40
C SER A 9 -37.79 38.84 8.89
N LEU A 10 -37.10 39.91 8.50
CA LEU A 10 -35.70 39.84 8.07
C LEU A 10 -34.77 39.38 9.20
N TYR A 11 -35.01 39.85 10.42
CA TYR A 11 -34.26 39.43 11.61
C TYR A 11 -34.45 37.93 11.91
N ILE A 12 -35.69 37.44 11.88
CA ILE A 12 -36.01 36.01 12.08
C ILE A 12 -35.33 35.15 10.99
N GLN A 13 -35.36 35.59 9.73
CA GLN A 13 -34.72 34.87 8.63
C GLN A 13 -33.20 34.82 8.79
N LEU A 14 -32.57 35.92 9.22
CA LEU A 14 -31.14 35.99 9.47
C LEU A 14 -30.72 35.08 10.64
N CYS A 15 -31.47 35.11 11.75
CA CYS A 15 -31.25 34.20 12.89
C CYS A 15 -31.39 32.73 12.51
N SER A 16 -32.39 32.39 11.68
CA SER A 16 -32.60 31.02 11.21
C SER A 16 -31.43 30.53 10.34
N HIS A 17 -30.92 31.39 9.45
CA HIS A 17 -29.78 31.06 8.59
C HIS A 17 -28.48 30.90 9.38
N ILE A 18 -28.26 31.74 10.40
CA ILE A 18 -27.13 31.61 11.32
C ILE A 18 -27.22 30.29 12.10
N LEU A 19 -28.40 29.94 12.63
CA LEU A 19 -28.60 28.68 13.34
C LEU A 19 -28.32 27.46 12.44
N LEU A 20 -28.78 27.48 11.19
CA LEU A 20 -28.48 26.43 10.20
C LEU A 20 -26.98 26.29 9.92
N ILE A 21 -26.24 27.41 9.82
CA ILE A 21 -24.78 27.41 9.67
C ILE A 21 -24.11 26.78 10.89
N TRP A 22 -24.52 27.15 12.11
CA TRP A 22 -23.98 26.55 13.34
C TRP A 22 -24.26 25.05 13.44
N VAL A 23 -25.48 24.61 13.09
CA VAL A 23 -25.83 23.19 13.02
C VAL A 23 -24.95 22.46 12.00
N TYR A 24 -24.72 23.04 10.82
CA TYR A 24 -23.86 22.46 9.80
C TYR A 24 -22.39 22.38 10.22
N VAL A 25 -21.86 23.42 10.86
CA VAL A 25 -20.48 23.44 11.38
C VAL A 25 -20.30 22.40 12.47
N ILE A 26 -21.23 22.30 13.42
CA ILE A 26 -21.22 21.28 14.49
C ILE A 26 -21.33 19.88 13.90
N LEU A 27 -22.25 19.66 12.95
CA LEU A 27 -22.41 18.36 12.29
C LEU A 27 -21.15 17.99 11.49
N SER A 28 -20.52 18.95 10.80
CA SER A 28 -19.26 18.74 10.06
C SER A 28 -18.09 18.40 10.98
N LEU A 29 -17.99 19.06 12.14
CA LEU A 29 -17.00 18.75 13.17
C LEU A 29 -17.25 17.36 13.79
N LEU A 30 -18.49 17.01 14.08
CA LEU A 30 -18.89 15.69 14.59
C LEU A 30 -18.67 14.57 13.56
N LEU A 31 -18.86 14.86 12.27
CA LEU A 31 -18.55 13.94 11.17
C LEU A 31 -17.04 13.77 10.99
N SER A 32 -16.24 14.82 11.21
CA SER A 32 -14.77 14.76 11.21
C SER A 32 -14.21 13.92 12.36
N LEU A 33 -14.89 13.89 13.51
CA LEU A 33 -14.52 13.08 14.68
C LEU A 33 -14.82 11.57 14.53
N LYS A 34 -15.47 11.11 13.45
CA LYS A 34 -15.81 9.69 13.22
C LYS A 34 -14.66 8.79 12.73
N ARG A 35 -13.42 9.26 12.70
CA ARG A 35 -12.25 8.41 12.40
C ARG A 35 -11.16 8.54 13.45
N ILE A 36 -11.42 8.04 14.65
CA ILE A 36 -10.37 7.81 15.64
C ILE A 36 -10.11 6.31 15.71
N CYS A 37 -9.30 5.81 14.77
CA CYS A 37 -8.61 4.56 15.00
C CYS A 37 -7.38 4.89 15.86
N LEU A 38 -7.25 4.27 17.03
CA LEU A 38 -6.08 4.45 17.90
C LEU A 38 -4.80 3.86 17.29
N ILE A 39 -4.93 3.03 16.27
CA ILE A 39 -3.82 2.35 15.61
C ILE A 39 -3.42 3.14 14.37
N SER A 40 -2.17 3.56 14.33
CA SER A 40 -1.52 4.18 13.17
C SER A 40 -0.46 3.24 12.61
N MET A 41 -0.55 2.93 11.31
CA MET A 41 0.41 2.10 10.59
C MET A 41 1.46 2.98 9.93
N SER A 42 2.74 2.70 10.16
CA SER A 42 3.85 3.48 9.58
C SER A 42 4.18 3.05 8.14
N ARG A 43 4.45 1.76 7.93
CA ARG A 43 4.87 1.20 6.64
C ARG A 43 4.70 -0.30 6.61
N LEU A 44 4.74 -0.89 5.41
CA LEU A 44 4.92 -2.33 5.24
C LEU A 44 6.37 -2.70 5.59
N ASN A 45 6.57 -3.66 6.49
CA ASN A 45 7.91 -4.12 6.85
C ASN A 45 8.39 -5.26 5.94
N HIS A 46 7.54 -6.26 5.74
CA HIS A 46 7.81 -7.38 4.84
C HIS A 46 6.49 -8.02 4.40
N LEU A 47 6.58 -8.86 3.38
CA LEU A 47 5.52 -9.78 2.96
C LEU A 47 6.12 -11.17 2.77
N VAL A 48 5.27 -12.20 2.75
CA VAL A 48 5.67 -13.58 2.50
C VAL A 48 5.25 -13.96 1.09
N LEU A 49 6.21 -14.39 0.27
CA LEU A 49 5.94 -14.99 -1.03
C LEU A 49 5.94 -16.50 -0.88
N THR A 50 4.82 -17.13 -1.23
CA THR A 50 4.81 -18.58 -1.46
C THR A 50 5.34 -18.81 -2.87
N VAL A 51 6.34 -19.67 -3.03
CA VAL A 51 7.03 -19.90 -4.31
C VAL A 51 7.17 -21.40 -4.56
N LYS A 52 7.28 -21.79 -5.84
CA LYS A 52 7.49 -23.20 -6.19
C LYS A 52 8.87 -23.71 -5.75
N SER A 53 9.89 -22.87 -5.89
CA SER A 53 11.28 -23.17 -5.58
C SER A 53 11.93 -21.93 -4.98
N VAL A 54 12.42 -22.05 -3.74
CA VAL A 54 13.13 -20.96 -3.07
C VAL A 54 14.47 -20.65 -3.76
N PRO A 55 15.31 -21.64 -4.14
CA PRO A 55 16.56 -21.38 -4.86
C PRO A 55 16.35 -20.64 -6.18
N ASP A 56 15.36 -21.03 -6.98
CA ASP A 56 15.10 -20.36 -8.28
C ASP A 56 14.61 -18.92 -8.08
N THR A 57 13.78 -18.71 -7.07
CA THR A 57 13.31 -17.36 -6.69
C THR A 57 14.48 -16.49 -6.24
N ILE A 58 15.36 -17.04 -5.40
CA ILE A 58 16.56 -16.33 -4.93
C ILE A 58 17.43 -15.94 -6.12
N ASN A 59 17.72 -16.89 -7.01
CA ASN A 59 18.54 -16.64 -8.18
C ASN A 59 17.94 -15.51 -9.03
N PHE A 60 16.63 -15.57 -9.33
CA PHE A 60 15.96 -14.54 -10.09
C PHE A 60 16.04 -13.15 -9.44
N TYR A 61 15.57 -13.01 -8.20
CA TYR A 61 15.47 -11.68 -7.56
C TYR A 61 16.83 -11.08 -7.21
N SER A 62 17.82 -11.92 -6.88
CA SER A 62 19.17 -11.43 -6.63
C SER A 62 19.89 -11.05 -7.93
N SER A 63 19.74 -11.82 -9.02
CA SER A 63 20.42 -11.52 -10.29
C SER A 63 19.75 -10.42 -11.10
N VAL A 64 18.41 -10.37 -11.12
CA VAL A 64 17.62 -9.44 -11.95
C VAL A 64 17.35 -8.13 -11.22
N LEU A 65 17.03 -8.19 -9.93
CA LEU A 65 16.64 -7.00 -9.14
C LEU A 65 17.68 -6.60 -8.10
N GLY A 66 18.81 -7.31 -8.01
CA GLY A 66 19.90 -6.97 -7.09
C GLY A 66 19.53 -7.11 -5.61
N MET A 67 18.52 -7.91 -5.28
CA MET A 67 18.10 -8.11 -3.89
C MET A 67 19.12 -8.95 -3.12
N GLU A 68 19.32 -8.64 -1.85
CA GLU A 68 20.25 -9.35 -0.98
C GLU A 68 19.59 -10.60 -0.38
N VAL A 69 20.29 -11.74 -0.42
CA VAL A 69 19.82 -12.98 0.19
C VAL A 69 20.14 -12.98 1.68
N VAL A 70 19.12 -13.11 2.52
CA VAL A 70 19.26 -13.12 3.97
C VAL A 70 18.74 -14.43 4.53
N THR A 71 19.60 -15.17 5.22
CA THR A 71 19.20 -16.33 6.02
C THR A 71 18.94 -15.90 7.47
N PHE A 72 17.78 -16.26 8.01
CA PHE A 72 17.39 -15.95 9.37
C PHE A 72 16.68 -17.13 10.03
N LYS A 73 16.69 -17.20 11.37
CA LYS A 73 16.10 -18.31 12.12
C LYS A 73 16.58 -19.69 11.62
N GLY A 74 17.88 -19.80 11.32
CA GLY A 74 18.54 -21.02 10.88
C GLY A 74 18.40 -21.29 9.39
N THR A 75 17.17 -21.60 8.94
CA THR A 75 16.91 -22.11 7.58
C THR A 75 15.94 -21.28 6.77
N ARG A 76 15.45 -20.15 7.29
CA ARG A 76 14.49 -19.32 6.56
C ARG A 76 15.24 -18.32 5.70
N GLU A 77 14.85 -18.25 4.44
CA GLU A 77 15.45 -17.34 3.47
C GLU A 77 14.52 -16.17 3.16
N ALA A 78 15.13 -15.03 2.89
CA ALA A 78 14.45 -13.81 2.46
C ALA A 78 15.28 -13.04 1.44
N LEU A 79 14.59 -12.19 0.68
CA LEU A 79 15.18 -11.25 -0.27
C LEU A 79 15.00 -9.83 0.28
N ALA A 80 16.09 -9.20 0.69
CA ALA A 80 16.10 -7.86 1.25
C ALA A 80 16.34 -6.79 0.19
N PHE A 81 15.67 -5.65 0.34
CA PHE A 81 15.85 -4.46 -0.49
C PHE A 81 15.50 -3.21 0.32
N GLY A 82 16.39 -2.21 0.31
CA GLY A 82 16.23 -1.02 1.16
C GLY A 82 16.09 -1.40 2.64
N GLN A 83 14.93 -1.12 3.24
CA GLN A 83 14.61 -1.46 4.64
C GLN A 83 13.50 -2.52 4.77
N GLN A 84 13.18 -3.21 3.67
CA GLN A 84 12.10 -4.18 3.57
C GLN A 84 12.65 -5.52 3.06
N LYS A 85 11.82 -6.56 3.13
CA LYS A 85 12.17 -7.86 2.57
C LYS A 85 10.97 -8.67 2.14
N PHE A 86 11.20 -9.64 1.27
CA PHE A 86 10.29 -10.76 1.00
C PHE A 86 10.80 -11.99 1.73
N ASN A 87 10.01 -12.50 2.68
CA ASN A 87 10.28 -13.83 3.22
C ASN A 87 9.78 -14.87 2.23
N LEU A 88 10.54 -15.94 2.03
CA LEU A 88 10.20 -16.97 1.06
C LEU A 88 9.71 -18.23 1.78
N HIS A 89 8.55 -18.71 1.37
CA HIS A 89 8.01 -20.01 1.75
C HIS A 89 7.92 -20.88 0.50
N GLN A 90 8.47 -22.09 0.54
CA GLN A 90 8.26 -23.04 -0.55
C GLN A 90 6.86 -23.65 -0.45
N LEU A 91 6.17 -23.79 -1.58
CA LEU A 91 4.87 -24.47 -1.65
C LEU A 91 4.98 -25.88 -1.05
N GLY A 92 4.09 -26.19 -0.10
CA GLY A 92 4.08 -27.46 0.63
C GLY A 92 5.09 -27.54 1.79
N GLN A 93 5.92 -26.52 2.00
CA GLN A 93 6.86 -26.40 3.11
C GLN A 93 6.75 -25.03 3.80
N GLU A 94 5.54 -24.45 3.82
CA GLU A 94 5.35 -23.14 4.40
C GLU A 94 5.42 -23.20 5.94
N PHE A 95 5.98 -22.15 6.54
CA PHE A 95 5.98 -21.99 8.00
C PHE A 95 4.67 -21.40 8.49
N GLU A 96 4.20 -21.85 9.65
CA GLU A 96 3.07 -21.22 10.34
C GLU A 96 3.49 -19.99 11.17
N PRO A 97 2.63 -18.96 11.31
CA PRO A 97 1.35 -18.80 10.60
C PRO A 97 1.52 -18.42 9.12
N LYS A 98 0.60 -18.86 8.25
CA LYS A 98 0.58 -18.53 6.82
C LYS A 98 -0.78 -18.04 6.30
N ALA A 99 -0.78 -17.54 5.06
CA ALA A 99 -2.02 -17.21 4.36
C ALA A 99 -2.93 -18.45 4.25
N LYS A 100 -4.25 -18.26 4.28
CA LYS A 100 -5.22 -19.37 4.19
C LYS A 100 -5.05 -20.21 2.93
N HIS A 101 -4.70 -19.56 1.81
CA HIS A 101 -4.47 -20.20 0.51
C HIS A 101 -3.12 -19.73 -0.06
N PRO A 102 -2.00 -20.29 0.42
CA PRO A 102 -0.67 -19.90 -0.05
C PRO A 102 -0.52 -20.32 -1.52
N THR A 103 -0.44 -19.35 -2.42
CA THR A 103 -0.54 -19.58 -3.87
C THR A 103 0.66 -18.99 -4.58
N PRO A 104 1.54 -19.80 -5.19
CA PRO A 104 2.65 -19.27 -5.98
C PRO A 104 2.18 -18.44 -7.17
N GLY A 105 2.85 -17.31 -7.39
CA GLY A 105 2.54 -16.39 -8.51
C GLY A 105 1.29 -15.52 -8.30
N SER A 106 0.65 -15.54 -7.13
CA SER A 106 -0.53 -14.70 -6.86
C SER A 106 -0.19 -13.25 -6.49
N ALA A 107 1.10 -12.93 -6.30
CA ALA A 107 1.54 -11.59 -5.91
C ALA A 107 1.71 -10.71 -7.15
N VAL A 108 1.13 -9.52 -7.10
CA VAL A 108 1.37 -8.43 -8.06
C VAL A 108 1.89 -7.26 -7.25
N LEU A 109 3.15 -6.88 -7.46
CA LEU A 109 3.86 -5.90 -6.65
C LEU A 109 4.44 -4.80 -7.54
N CYS A 110 4.28 -3.56 -7.11
CA CYS A 110 4.98 -2.41 -7.68
C CYS A 110 6.08 -1.99 -6.72
N LEU A 111 7.33 -1.96 -7.21
CA LEU A 111 8.50 -1.60 -6.43
C LEU A 111 9.10 -0.30 -6.98
N ILE A 112 9.41 0.62 -6.07
CA ILE A 112 10.02 1.90 -6.43
C ILE A 112 11.54 1.75 -6.37
N THR A 113 12.22 2.25 -7.40
CA THR A 113 13.68 2.28 -7.48
C THR A 113 14.15 3.69 -7.79
N SER A 114 15.31 4.07 -7.24
CA SER A 114 16.03 5.28 -7.62
C SER A 114 16.78 5.12 -8.95
N THR A 115 16.86 3.90 -9.48
CA THR A 115 17.49 3.63 -10.78
C THR A 115 16.61 4.21 -11.89
N PRO A 116 17.17 5.00 -12.83
CA PRO A 116 16.38 5.52 -13.94
C PRO A 116 15.70 4.39 -14.72
N LEU A 117 14.41 4.56 -15.04
CA LEU A 117 13.61 3.53 -15.71
C LEU A 117 14.21 3.08 -17.06
N ALA A 118 14.89 3.97 -17.78
CA ALA A 118 15.60 3.63 -19.01
C ALA A 118 16.70 2.57 -18.78
N THR A 119 17.44 2.70 -17.68
CA THR A 119 18.46 1.72 -17.27
C THR A 119 17.82 0.40 -16.87
N VAL A 120 16.72 0.45 -16.12
CA VAL A 120 15.96 -0.76 -15.74
C VAL A 120 15.45 -1.49 -16.98
N ALA A 121 14.82 -0.77 -17.91
CA ALA A 121 14.32 -1.33 -19.17
C ALA A 121 15.44 -1.95 -20.02
N ALA A 122 16.60 -1.31 -20.10
CA ALA A 122 17.76 -1.85 -20.81
C ALA A 122 18.27 -3.13 -20.14
N HIS A 123 18.37 -3.16 -18.81
CA HIS A 123 18.78 -4.34 -18.07
C HIS A 123 17.82 -5.52 -18.31
N LEU A 124 16.50 -5.31 -18.15
CA LEU A 124 15.49 -6.36 -18.33
C LEU A 124 15.48 -6.96 -19.75
N LYS A 125 15.75 -6.14 -20.77
CA LYS A 125 15.92 -6.63 -22.15
C LYS A 125 17.11 -7.57 -22.29
N VAL A 126 18.22 -7.29 -21.62
CA VAL A 126 19.43 -8.15 -21.64
C VAL A 126 19.18 -9.46 -20.92
N VAL A 127 18.41 -9.45 -19.83
CA VAL A 127 18.04 -10.69 -19.10
C VAL A 127 16.91 -11.47 -19.78
N HIS A 128 16.50 -11.07 -21.01
CA HIS A 128 15.50 -11.72 -21.85
C HIS A 128 14.11 -11.84 -21.21
N LEU A 129 13.77 -10.93 -20.30
CA LEU A 129 12.43 -10.89 -19.72
C LEU A 129 11.53 -10.07 -20.64
N SER A 130 10.47 -10.71 -21.16
CA SER A 130 9.44 -9.99 -21.89
C SER A 130 8.62 -9.13 -20.90
N PRO A 131 8.13 -7.93 -21.29
CA PRO A 131 7.25 -7.12 -20.42
C PRO A 131 6.00 -7.89 -19.94
N THR A 132 5.61 -8.93 -20.68
CA THR A 132 4.49 -9.82 -20.39
C THR A 132 4.77 -10.89 -19.33
N GLU A 133 6.02 -11.13 -18.92
CA GLU A 133 6.38 -12.12 -17.90
C GLU A 133 6.35 -11.57 -16.46
N GLY A 134 5.72 -10.40 -16.24
CA GLY A 134 5.33 -9.94 -14.91
C GLY A 134 6.14 -8.76 -14.34
N LEU A 135 6.96 -8.09 -15.16
CA LEU A 135 7.55 -6.79 -14.81
C LEU A 135 6.99 -5.70 -15.74
N GLU A 136 5.95 -5.01 -15.29
CA GLU A 136 5.44 -3.83 -15.96
C GLU A 136 6.13 -2.58 -15.37
N LEU A 137 6.78 -1.79 -16.23
CA LEU A 137 7.41 -0.53 -15.86
C LEU A 137 6.39 0.60 -16.02
N ASN A 138 5.76 0.99 -14.92
CA ASN A 138 4.87 2.15 -14.91
C ASN A 138 5.58 3.38 -14.33
N CYS A 139 5.55 4.48 -15.11
CA CYS A 139 6.04 5.81 -14.77
C CYS A 139 5.31 6.41 -13.55
#